data_AF-A0A2S7ZGT0-F1
#
_entry.id   AF-A0A2S7ZGT0-F1
#
_cell.length_a   1.000
_cell.length_b   1.000
_cell.length_c   1.000
_cell.angle_alpha   90.00
_cell.angle_beta   90.00
_cell.angle_gamma   90.00
#
_symmetry.space_group_name_H-M   'P 1'
#
loop_
_entity.id
_entity.type
_entity.pdbx_description
1 polymer ?
#
loop_
_entity_poly.entity_id
_entity_poly.type
_entity_poly.pdbx_seq_one_letter_code
_entity_poly.pdbx_strand_id
1 'polypeptide(L)'
;MKTKQEYIRDRDIDALNHVLSSELGRWFFCRLLDRTNILKQSFTGNSETFFNEGKRKVGLAYMNDLGSIGDGVEGVKKYHQAQLEYIEQQKIFEELTKKGE
;
A
#
# COMPACT_ATOMS: atom_id res chain seq x y z
N MET A 1 -15.96 22.74 16.38
CA MET A 1 -15.84 21.36 16.89
C MET A 1 -15.74 20.46 15.69
N LYS A 2 -14.80 19.50 15.67
CA LYS A 2 -14.63 18.60 14.51
C LYS A 2 -15.89 17.73 14.32
N THR A 3 -16.24 17.49 13.07
CA THR A 3 -17.27 16.52 12.67
C THR A 3 -16.78 15.10 12.92
N LYS A 4 -17.70 14.12 12.92
CA LYS A 4 -17.36 12.69 13.02
C LYS A 4 -16.40 12.26 11.90
N GLN A 5 -16.66 12.71 10.66
CA GLN A 5 -15.84 12.37 9.51
C GLN A 5 -14.41 12.92 9.65
N GLU A 6 -14.24 14.16 10.10
CA GLU A 6 -12.92 14.75 10.34
C GLU A 6 -12.14 13.97 11.41
N TYR A 7 -12.81 13.55 12.49
CA TYR A 7 -12.15 12.74 13.53
C TYR A 7 -11.68 11.38 13.01
N ILE A 8 -12.52 10.67 12.24
CA ILE A 8 -12.14 9.40 11.62
C ILE A 8 -10.96 9.62 10.68
N ARG A 9 -11.04 10.67 9.85
CA ARG A 9 -10.00 11.02 8.90
C ARG A 9 -8.63 11.24 9.57
N ASP A 10 -8.59 12.03 10.64
CA ASP A 10 -7.36 12.27 11.39
C ASP A 10 -6.80 10.97 11.96
N ARG A 11 -7.69 10.14 12.53
CA ARG A 11 -7.31 8.86 13.14
C ARG A 11 -6.75 7.87 12.10
N ASP A 12 -7.33 7.84 10.91
CA ASP A 12 -6.87 7.00 9.81
C ASP A 12 -5.47 7.42 9.35
N ILE A 13 -5.18 8.72 9.29
CA ILE A 13 -3.85 9.24 8.93
C ILE A 13 -2.81 8.93 10.01
N ASP A 14 -3.15 9.13 11.28
CA ASP A 14 -2.27 8.77 12.40
C ASP A 14 -1.94 7.27 12.38
N ALA A 15 -2.95 6.42 12.13
CA ALA A 15 -2.78 4.99 12.06
C ALA A 15 -1.90 4.57 10.87
N LEU A 16 -2.12 5.15 9.68
CA LEU A 16 -1.30 4.88 8.51
C LEU A 16 0.16 5.29 8.74
N ASN A 17 0.39 6.48 9.29
CA ASN A 17 1.74 6.95 9.63
C ASN A 17 2.42 6.02 10.64
N HIS A 18 1.68 5.56 11.65
CA HIS A 18 2.17 4.61 12.63
C HIS A 18 2.55 3.26 11.98
N VAL A 19 1.68 2.69 11.13
CA VAL A 19 1.98 1.44 10.39
C VAL A 19 3.29 1.60 9.61
N LEU A 20 3.48 2.70 8.89
CA LEU A 20 4.67 2.92 8.06
C LEU A 20 5.95 3.22 8.85
N SER A 21 5.87 3.40 10.17
CA SER A 21 7.03 3.71 11.02
C SER A 21 7.96 2.51 11.24
N SER A 22 7.50 1.28 11.02
CA SER A 22 8.28 0.05 11.20
C SER A 22 8.48 -0.70 9.88
N GLU A 23 9.55 -1.48 9.78
CA GLU A 23 9.82 -2.32 8.60
C GLU A 23 8.69 -3.34 8.36
N LEU A 24 8.20 -4.00 9.41
CA LEU A 24 7.08 -4.95 9.30
C LEU A 24 5.78 -4.29 8.82
N GLY A 25 5.51 -3.06 9.27
CA GLY A 25 4.33 -2.33 8.81
C GLY A 25 4.47 -1.81 7.38
N ARG A 26 5.67 -1.42 6.95
CA ARG A 26 5.99 -1.13 5.54
C ARG A 26 5.84 -2.37 4.66
N TRP A 27 6.33 -3.53 5.10
CA TRP A 27 6.11 -4.81 4.45
C TRP A 27 4.62 -5.12 4.32
N PHE A 28 3.85 -4.97 5.41
CA PHE A 28 2.40 -5.14 5.38
C PHE A 28 1.73 -4.22 4.35
N PHE A 29 2.14 -2.95 4.30
CA PHE A 29 1.63 -1.98 3.34
C PHE A 29 1.90 -2.39 1.89
N CYS A 30 3.12 -2.80 1.55
CA CYS A 30 3.44 -3.32 0.22
C CYS A 30 2.61 -4.56 -0.13
N ARG A 31 2.42 -5.50 0.80
CA ARG A 31 1.57 -6.68 0.59
C ARG A 31 0.09 -6.33 0.42
N LEU A 32 -0.40 -5.30 1.11
CA LEU A 32 -1.75 -4.76 0.90
C LEU A 32 -1.90 -4.25 -0.54
N LEU A 33 -0.95 -3.43 -1.02
CA LEU A 33 -0.98 -2.89 -2.38
C LEU A 33 -0.96 -4.00 -3.44
N ASP A 34 -0.16 -5.05 -3.24
CA ASP A 34 -0.13 -6.22 -4.11
C ASP A 34 -1.47 -6.94 -4.18
N ARG A 35 -2.13 -7.13 -3.02
CA ARG A 35 -3.47 -7.76 -2.94
C ARG A 35 -4.56 -6.91 -3.59
N THR A 36 -4.36 -5.59 -3.64
CA THR A 36 -5.27 -4.66 -4.32
C THR A 36 -5.01 -4.51 -5.82
N ASN A 37 -3.97 -5.16 -6.37
CA ASN A 37 -3.63 -5.12 -7.79
C ASN A 37 -3.40 -3.69 -8.33
N ILE A 38 -2.83 -2.80 -7.52
CA ILE A 38 -2.76 -1.37 -7.85
C ILE A 38 -1.98 -1.07 -9.14
N LEU A 39 -0.91 -1.82 -9.40
CA LEU A 39 -0.07 -1.71 -10.60
C LEU A 39 -0.38 -2.74 -11.70
N LYS A 40 -1.35 -3.65 -11.50
CA LYS A 40 -1.68 -4.68 -12.50
C LYS A 40 -2.74 -4.20 -13.47
N GLN A 41 -2.79 -4.73 -14.68
CA GLN A 41 -3.89 -4.49 -15.60
C GLN A 41 -5.18 -5.17 -15.10
N SER A 42 -6.31 -4.48 -15.17
CA SER A 42 -7.64 -5.03 -14.81
C SER A 42 -8.53 -5.37 -15.99
N PHE A 43 -8.22 -4.89 -17.18
CA PHE A 43 -9.08 -5.09 -18.35
C PHE A 43 -8.94 -6.52 -18.88
N THR A 44 -9.92 -7.36 -18.55
CA THR A 44 -9.98 -8.80 -18.87
C THR A 44 -11.11 -9.14 -19.85
N GLY A 45 -11.99 -8.18 -20.17
CA GLY A 45 -13.10 -8.37 -21.11
C GLY A 45 -14.33 -9.07 -20.54
N ASN A 46 -14.39 -9.27 -19.21
CA ASN A 46 -15.51 -9.90 -18.52
C ASN A 46 -15.75 -9.27 -17.13
N SER A 47 -16.60 -9.88 -16.31
CA SER A 47 -16.95 -9.39 -14.96
C SER A 47 -15.77 -9.24 -14.00
N GLU A 48 -14.66 -9.93 -14.25
CA GLU A 48 -13.45 -9.85 -13.43
C GLU A 48 -12.82 -8.45 -13.47
N THR A 49 -13.03 -7.69 -14.55
CA THR A 49 -12.60 -6.28 -14.61
C THR A 49 -13.21 -5.46 -13.48
N PHE A 50 -14.52 -5.54 -13.26
CA PHE A 50 -15.18 -4.79 -12.20
C PHE A 50 -14.69 -5.21 -10.81
N PHE A 51 -14.45 -6.51 -10.62
CA PHE A 51 -13.90 -7.03 -9.37
C PHE A 51 -12.48 -6.51 -9.11
N ASN A 52 -11.61 -6.51 -10.12
CA ASN A 52 -10.24 -6.03 -10.00
C ASN A 52 -10.17 -4.50 -9.84
N GLU A 53 -11.03 -3.72 -10.51
CA GLU A 53 -11.18 -2.27 -10.28
C GLU A 53 -11.66 -1.97 -8.85
N GLY A 54 -12.62 -2.74 -8.33
CA GLY A 54 -13.09 -2.59 -6.95
C GLY A 54 -11.96 -2.77 -5.93
N LYS A 55 -11.12 -3.79 -6.12
CA LYS A 55 -9.90 -4.00 -5.31
C LYS A 55 -8.91 -2.83 -5.48
N ARG A 56 -8.66 -2.38 -6.71
CA ARG A 56 -7.73 -1.26 -6.97
C ARG A 56 -8.18 0.01 -6.28
N LYS A 57 -9.48 0.29 -6.26
CA LYS A 57 -10.04 1.46 -5.56
C LYS A 57 -9.65 1.52 -4.08
N VAL A 58 -9.60 0.37 -3.41
CA VAL A 58 -9.14 0.28 -2.01
C VAL A 58 -7.65 0.64 -1.90
N GLY A 59 -6.81 0.09 -2.76
CA GLY A 59 -5.37 0.43 -2.78
C GLY A 59 -5.11 1.91 -3.07
N LEU A 60 -5.84 2.49 -4.03
CA LEU A 60 -5.73 3.90 -4.37
C LEU A 60 -6.12 4.83 -3.22
N ALA A 61 -7.11 4.45 -2.39
CA ALA A 61 -7.48 5.24 -1.21
C ALA A 61 -6.29 5.39 -0.25
N TYR A 62 -5.63 4.28 0.08
CA TYR A 62 -4.45 4.31 0.95
C TYR A 62 -3.23 5.00 0.32
N MET A 63 -3.05 4.89 -1.01
CA MET A 63 -2.02 5.65 -1.71
C MET A 63 -2.26 7.16 -1.63
N ASN A 64 -3.51 7.60 -1.78
CA ASN A 64 -3.87 9.02 -1.66
C ASN A 64 -3.65 9.53 -0.23
N ASP A 65 -3.89 8.69 0.78
CA ASP A 65 -3.70 9.03 2.18
C ASP A 65 -2.24 9.30 2.56
N LEU A 66 -1.27 8.75 1.82
CA LEU A 66 0.14 9.09 1.99
C LEU A 66 0.39 10.60 1.89
N GLY A 67 -0.31 11.28 0.96
CA GLY A 67 -0.19 12.72 0.78
C GLY A 67 -0.75 13.56 1.94
N SER A 68 -1.46 12.94 2.88
CA SER A 68 -1.98 13.59 4.08
C SER A 68 -1.13 13.34 5.33
N ILE A 69 -0.05 12.54 5.22
CA ILE A 69 0.89 12.35 6.33
C ILE A 69 1.86 13.52 6.38
N GLY A 70 1.85 14.27 7.49
CA GLY A 70 2.72 15.41 7.69
C GLY A 70 2.46 16.50 6.65
N ASP A 71 3.48 16.89 5.91
CA ASP A 71 3.41 17.81 4.76
C ASP A 71 3.17 17.09 3.41
N GLY A 72 2.87 15.80 3.45
CA GLY A 72 2.73 14.91 2.30
C GLY A 72 4.06 14.35 1.79
N VAL A 73 5.17 15.07 1.92
CA VAL A 73 6.51 14.60 1.54
C VAL A 73 6.94 13.46 2.45
N GLU A 74 6.62 13.55 3.75
CA GLU A 74 6.95 12.51 4.71
C GLU A 74 6.31 11.16 4.34
N GLY A 75 5.02 11.14 3.99
CA GLY A 75 4.34 9.91 3.58
C GLY A 75 4.94 9.29 2.33
N VAL A 76 5.29 10.12 1.34
CA VAL A 76 5.96 9.66 0.10
C VAL A 76 7.32 9.03 0.41
N LYS A 77 8.12 9.62 1.30
CA LYS A 77 9.43 9.06 1.70
C LYS A 77 9.27 7.70 2.36
N LYS A 78 8.30 7.54 3.28
CA LYS A 78 8.03 6.25 3.93
C LYS A 78 7.60 5.19 2.92
N TYR A 79 6.79 5.56 1.93
CA TYR A 79 6.40 4.64 0.87
C TYR A 79 7.59 4.21 0.00
N HIS A 80 8.46 5.13 -0.40
CA HIS A 80 9.66 4.79 -1.17
C HIS A 80 10.59 3.87 -0.38
N GLN A 81 10.77 4.13 0.91
CA GLN A 81 11.51 3.23 1.78
C GLN A 81 10.89 1.82 1.80
N ALA A 82 9.55 1.73 1.92
CA ALA A 82 8.85 0.45 1.87
C ALA A 82 9.09 -0.29 0.56
N GLN A 83 9.08 0.41 -0.58
CA GLN A 83 9.36 -0.18 -1.89
C GLN A 83 10.78 -0.72 -2.00
N LEU A 84 11.79 0.03 -1.52
CA LEU A 84 13.18 -0.42 -1.53
C LEU A 84 13.37 -1.70 -0.72
N GLU A 85 12.83 -1.72 0.50
CA GLU A 85 12.86 -2.90 1.38
C GLU A 85 12.13 -4.08 0.73
N TYR A 86 10.98 -3.83 0.10
CA TYR A 86 10.18 -4.86 -0.55
C TYR A 86 10.90 -5.51 -1.75
N ILE A 87 11.56 -4.70 -2.59
CA ILE A 87 12.35 -5.19 -3.73
C ILE A 87 13.52 -6.06 -3.24
N GLU A 88 14.16 -5.69 -2.13
CA GLU A 88 15.23 -6.51 -1.56
C GLU A 88 14.73 -7.88 -1.11
N GLN A 89 13.57 -7.94 -0.45
CA GLN A 89 12.93 -9.20 -0.08
C GLN A 89 12.56 -10.05 -1.30
N GLN A 90 12.16 -9.43 -2.43
CA GLN A 90 11.87 -10.15 -3.66
C GLN A 90 13.07 -10.92 -4.22
N LYS A 91 14.28 -10.35 -4.12
CA LYS A 91 15.51 -11.05 -4.51
C LYS A 91 15.73 -12.33 -3.70
N ILE A 92 15.44 -12.28 -2.39
CA ILE A 92 15.52 -13.45 -1.51
C ILE A 92 14.54 -14.53 -1.96
N PHE A 93 13.29 -14.17 -2.30
CA PHE A 93 12.32 -15.14 -2.82
C PHE A 93 12.75 -15.77 -4.15
N GLU A 94 13.33 -14.99 -5.05
CA GLU A 94 13.89 -15.51 -6.30
C GLU A 94 15.01 -16.52 -6.04
N GLU A 95 15.91 -16.24 -5.11
CA GLU A 95 16.97 -17.18 -4.71
C GLU A 95 16.42 -18.45 -4.05
N LEU A 96 15.42 -18.32 -3.17
CA LEU A 96 14.77 -19.47 -2.54
C LEU A 96 14.05 -20.35 -3.57
N THR A 97 13.42 -19.73 -4.57
CA THR A 97 12.77 -20.45 -5.68
C THR A 97 13.81 -21.24 -6.48
N LYS A 98 14.94 -20.63 -6.83
CA LYS A 98 16.04 -21.30 -7.56
C LYS A 98 16.72 -22.42 -6.77
N LYS A 99 16.69 -22.39 -5.44
CA LYS A 99 17.27 -23.44 -4.57
C LYS A 99 16.30 -24.60 -4.30
N GLY A 100 15.01 -24.39 -4.53
CA GLY A 100 13.95 -25.39 -4.33
C GLY A 100 13.62 -26.21 -5.58
N GLU A 101 14.26 -25.91 -6.71
CA GLU A 101 14.28 -26.69 -7.96
C GLU A 101 15.59 -27.51 -8.05
#